data_AF-A0A4U3KTL2-F1
#
_entry.id   AF-A0A4U3KTL2-F1
#
_cell.length_a   1.000
_cell.length_b   1.000
_cell.length_c   1.000
_cell.angle_alpha   90.00
_cell.angle_beta   90.00
_cell.angle_gamma   90.00
#
_symmetry.space_group_name_H-M   'P 1'
#
loop_
_entity.id
_entity.type
_entity.pdbx_description
1 polymer ?
#
loop_
_entity_poly.entity_id
_entity_poly.type
_entity_poly.pdbx_seq_one_letter_code
_entity_poly.pdbx_strand_id
1 'polypeptide(L)'
;MPASMNPNQPLPQKKANQHNMQVADKLHGLVNTLQHANNGFKHIAERCQNRKTQTVVFGLATETFQVYKELASQMQVLKCKDSINHVLYNDCKTDIVNEQQAPKIDDTDKVLDECTQIEKNLITEFRKLLNDSLISGDLRKLLQAQLNSFLYSFVKLKMLRNYQSKTIDYGIIF
;
A
#
# COMPACT_ATOMS: atom_id res chain seq x y z
N MET A 1 1.87 57.97 28.50
CA MET A 1 2.81 57.50 27.47
C MET A 1 2.38 56.11 27.05
N PRO A 2 1.91 55.88 25.82
CA PRO A 2 1.43 54.57 25.40
C PRO A 2 2.60 53.70 24.90
N ALA A 3 2.69 52.48 25.41
CA ALA A 3 3.54 51.44 24.84
C ALA A 3 2.90 50.97 23.53
N SER A 4 3.62 51.11 22.41
CA SER A 4 3.17 50.62 21.12
C SER A 4 3.21 49.09 21.10
N MET A 5 2.03 48.48 20.93
CA MET A 5 1.92 47.07 20.55
C MET A 5 2.26 46.94 19.05
N ASN A 6 3.18 46.04 18.75
CA ASN A 6 3.62 45.71 17.39
C ASN A 6 2.56 44.83 16.68
N PRO A 7 1.96 45.24 15.53
CA PRO A 7 0.84 44.51 14.92
C PRO A 7 1.18 43.34 14.00
N ASN A 8 2.45 42.96 13.81
CA ASN A 8 2.83 42.03 12.73
C ASN A 8 3.61 40.79 13.18
N GLN A 9 2.94 39.82 13.82
CA GLN A 9 3.43 38.43 13.90
C GLN A 9 2.48 37.45 13.19
N PRO A 10 2.68 37.16 11.89
CA PRO A 10 2.11 35.97 11.25
C PRO A 10 3.20 34.88 11.18
N LEU A 11 3.39 34.10 12.25
CA LEU A 11 4.52 33.14 12.35
C LEU A 11 4.23 31.67 12.76
N PRO A 12 3.02 31.22 13.17
CA PRO A 12 2.78 29.78 13.38
C PRO A 12 2.34 29.01 12.13
N GLN A 13 1.47 29.59 11.29
CA GLN A 13 0.80 28.86 10.21
C GLN A 13 1.72 28.49 9.04
N LYS A 14 2.68 29.36 8.69
CA LYS A 14 3.58 29.13 7.53
C LYS A 14 4.53 27.94 7.76
N LYS A 15 5.01 27.73 8.99
CA LYS A 15 5.89 26.61 9.35
C LYS A 15 5.12 25.29 9.44
N ALA A 16 3.90 25.30 9.98
CA ALA A 16 3.02 24.13 10.03
C ALA A 16 2.66 23.62 8.61
N ASN A 17 2.37 24.53 7.69
CA ASN A 17 2.08 24.19 6.30
C ASN A 17 3.29 23.58 5.58
N GLN A 18 4.51 24.08 5.83
CA GLN A 18 5.73 23.53 5.25
C GLN A 18 6.04 22.12 5.77
N HIS A 19 5.87 21.88 7.08
CA HIS A 19 6.02 20.56 7.67
C HIS A 19 5.01 19.56 7.09
N ASN A 20 3.73 19.93 7.00
CA ASN A 20 2.69 19.04 6.46
C ASN A 20 2.93 18.70 4.99
N MET A 21 3.42 19.65 4.19
CA MET A 21 3.81 19.38 2.80
C MET A 21 4.96 18.37 2.72
N GLN A 22 5.99 18.50 3.56
CA GLN A 22 7.10 17.54 3.59
C GLN A 22 6.64 16.13 3.97
N VAL A 23 5.75 16.02 4.97
CA VAL A 23 5.16 14.72 5.36
C VAL A 23 4.32 14.15 4.21
N ALA A 24 3.54 14.99 3.53
CA ALA A 24 2.72 14.55 2.41
C ALA A 24 3.57 14.08 1.21
N ASP A 25 4.73 14.69 0.96
CA ASP A 25 5.65 14.25 -0.09
C ASP A 25 6.31 12.91 0.27
N LYS A 26 6.60 12.66 1.55
CA LYS A 26 7.06 11.35 2.03
C LYS A 26 5.98 10.29 1.87
N LEU A 27 4.74 10.59 2.25
CA LEU A 27 3.58 9.69 2.08
C LEU A 27 3.29 9.39 0.61
N HIS A 28 3.53 10.34 -0.29
CA HIS A 28 3.31 10.15 -1.72
C HIS A 28 4.08 8.95 -2.27
N GLY A 29 5.34 8.75 -1.84
CA GLY A 29 6.13 7.60 -2.24
C GLY A 29 5.47 6.27 -1.84
N LEU A 30 5.01 6.16 -0.59
CA LEU A 30 4.32 4.97 -0.11
C LEU A 30 2.97 4.74 -0.81
N VAL A 31 2.21 5.81 -1.04
CA VAL A 31 0.91 5.75 -1.75
C VAL A 31 1.10 5.21 -3.18
N ASN A 32 2.11 5.69 -3.91
CA ASN A 32 2.41 5.19 -5.26
C ASN A 32 2.83 3.71 -5.21
N THR A 33 3.67 3.32 -4.25
CA THR A 33 4.07 1.92 -4.07
C THR A 33 2.87 1.01 -3.77
N LEU A 34 1.92 1.47 -2.95
CA LEU A 34 0.68 0.73 -2.66
C LEU A 34 -0.22 0.61 -3.89
N GLN A 35 -0.31 1.66 -4.72
CA GLN A 35 -1.06 1.61 -5.98
C GLN A 35 -0.46 0.59 -6.95
N HIS A 36 0.86 0.60 -7.14
CA HIS A 36 1.55 -0.38 -7.97
C HIS A 36 1.42 -1.80 -7.42
N ALA A 37 1.53 -1.97 -6.10
CA ALA A 37 1.32 -3.26 -5.45
C ALA A 37 -0.11 -3.79 -5.65
N ASN A 38 -1.12 -2.93 -5.51
CA ASN A 38 -2.51 -3.30 -5.77
C ASN A 38 -2.71 -3.83 -7.19
N ASN A 39 -2.20 -3.09 -8.18
CA ASN A 39 -2.28 -3.50 -9.59
C ASN A 39 -1.50 -4.79 -9.83
N GLY A 40 -0.31 -4.94 -9.23
CA GLY A 40 0.47 -6.16 -9.30
C GLY A 40 -0.28 -7.38 -8.75
N PHE A 41 -0.89 -7.26 -7.57
CA PHE A 41 -1.68 -8.36 -7.00
C PHE A 41 -2.91 -8.71 -7.83
N LYS A 42 -3.64 -7.72 -8.38
CA LYS A 42 -4.77 -7.97 -9.30
C LYS A 42 -4.32 -8.78 -10.52
N HIS A 43 -3.26 -8.32 -11.17
CA HIS A 43 -2.70 -8.98 -12.35
C HIS A 43 -2.20 -10.41 -12.05
N ILE A 44 -1.57 -10.62 -10.89
CA ILE A 44 -1.17 -11.97 -10.44
C ILE A 44 -2.41 -12.86 -10.19
N ALA A 45 -3.45 -12.32 -9.54
CA ALA A 45 -4.69 -13.06 -9.28
C ALA A 45 -5.41 -13.46 -10.57
N GLU A 46 -5.46 -12.59 -11.58
CA GLU A 46 -6.06 -12.86 -12.89
C GLU A 46 -5.34 -13.96 -13.66
N ARG A 47 -4.01 -14.05 -13.51
CA ARG A 47 -3.19 -15.09 -14.13
C ARG A 47 -3.20 -16.42 -13.38
N CYS A 48 -3.63 -16.44 -12.12
CA CYS A 48 -3.58 -17.63 -11.27
C CYS A 48 -4.68 -18.64 -11.65
N GLN A 49 -4.29 -19.88 -11.91
CA GLN A 49 -5.27 -20.95 -12.21
C GLN A 49 -5.86 -21.58 -10.94
N ASN A 50 -5.08 -21.67 -9.86
CA ASN A 50 -5.54 -22.23 -8.60
C ASN A 50 -6.51 -21.25 -7.91
N ARG A 51 -7.80 -21.60 -7.84
CA ARG A 51 -8.83 -20.75 -7.23
C ARG A 51 -8.55 -20.34 -5.78
N LYS A 52 -7.94 -21.21 -4.97
CA LYS A 52 -7.63 -20.90 -3.58
C LYS A 52 -6.53 -19.83 -3.51
N THR A 53 -5.47 -20.03 -4.28
CA THR A 53 -4.37 -19.05 -4.40
C THR A 53 -4.88 -17.73 -4.96
N GLN A 54 -5.65 -17.77 -6.05
CA GLN A 54 -6.29 -16.60 -6.65
C GLN A 54 -7.11 -15.80 -5.63
N THR A 55 -7.97 -16.47 -4.85
CA THR A 55 -8.81 -15.82 -3.84
C THR A 55 -7.96 -15.08 -2.79
N VAL A 56 -6.86 -15.68 -2.36
CA VAL A 56 -5.97 -15.10 -1.36
C VAL A 56 -5.20 -13.92 -1.91
N VAL A 57 -4.69 -14.02 -3.14
CA VAL A 57 -4.01 -12.91 -3.83
C VAL A 57 -4.98 -11.75 -4.10
N PHE A 58 -6.24 -12.04 -4.44
CA PHE A 58 -7.27 -11.02 -4.59
C PHE A 58 -7.62 -10.34 -3.25
N GLY A 59 -7.60 -11.11 -2.14
CA GLY A 59 -7.69 -10.57 -0.78
C GLY A 59 -6.56 -9.57 -0.49
N LEU A 60 -5.31 -9.93 -0.82
CA LEU A 60 -4.16 -9.03 -0.69
C LEU A 60 -4.32 -7.76 -1.54
N ALA A 61 -4.82 -7.88 -2.77
CA ALA A 61 -5.12 -6.72 -3.60
C ALA A 61 -6.13 -5.80 -2.91
N THR A 62 -7.21 -6.36 -2.37
CA THR A 62 -8.28 -5.62 -1.69
C THR A 62 -7.77 -4.89 -0.45
N GLU A 63 -7.02 -5.57 0.42
CA GLU A 63 -6.39 -4.96 1.59
C GLU A 63 -5.44 -3.83 1.17
N THR A 64 -4.60 -4.08 0.15
CA THR A 64 -3.67 -3.06 -0.39
C THR A 64 -4.40 -1.81 -0.87
N PHE A 65 -5.54 -1.98 -1.54
CA PHE A 65 -6.36 -0.87 -2.02
C PHE A 65 -6.96 -0.04 -0.89
N GLN A 66 -7.42 -0.69 0.18
CA GLN A 66 -7.98 0.00 1.34
C GLN A 66 -6.92 0.89 2.01
N VAL A 67 -5.71 0.34 2.22
CA VAL A 67 -4.58 1.11 2.79
C VAL A 67 -4.17 2.25 1.86
N TYR A 68 -4.09 1.99 0.56
CA TYR A 68 -3.83 3.02 -0.44
C TYR A 68 -4.82 4.19 -0.32
N LYS A 69 -6.13 3.91 -0.27
CA LYS A 69 -7.17 4.95 -0.18
C LYS A 69 -7.08 5.74 1.12
N GLU A 70 -6.85 5.06 2.24
CA GLU A 70 -6.70 5.72 3.54
C GLU A 70 -5.49 6.67 3.55
N LEU A 71 -4.32 6.20 3.14
CA LEU A 71 -3.11 7.02 3.13
C LEU A 71 -3.16 8.13 2.07
N ALA A 72 -3.79 7.88 0.92
CA ALA A 72 -4.02 8.91 -0.09
C ALA A 72 -4.92 10.03 0.45
N SER A 73 -5.97 9.68 1.22
CA SER A 73 -6.84 10.66 1.88
C SER A 73 -6.07 11.49 2.92
N GLN A 74 -5.27 10.84 3.77
CA GLN A 74 -4.44 11.56 4.76
C GLN A 74 -3.41 12.48 4.11
N MET A 75 -2.78 12.04 3.03
CA MET A 75 -1.88 12.88 2.23
C MET A 75 -2.61 14.11 1.66
N GLN A 76 -3.87 13.98 1.22
CA GLN A 76 -4.66 15.10 0.72
C GLN A 76 -4.99 16.11 1.83
N VAL A 77 -5.36 15.62 3.02
CA VAL A 77 -5.60 16.46 4.21
C VAL A 77 -4.34 17.25 4.57
N LEU A 78 -3.16 16.62 4.56
CA LEU A 78 -1.89 17.28 4.83
C LEU A 78 -1.51 18.33 3.79
N LYS A 79 -1.92 18.15 2.53
CA LYS A 79 -1.68 19.12 1.45
C LYS A 79 -2.61 20.34 1.52
N CYS A 80 -3.54 20.42 2.49
CA CYS A 80 -4.58 21.46 2.56
C CYS A 80 -5.26 21.69 1.21
N LYS A 81 -5.43 20.64 0.39
CA LYS A 81 -6.25 20.73 -0.82
C LYS A 81 -7.70 20.62 -0.35
N ASP A 82 -8.39 21.76 -0.22
CA ASP A 82 -9.84 21.88 0.03
C ASP A 82 -10.71 21.25 -1.08
N SER A 83 -10.18 20.36 -1.89
CA SER A 83 -10.86 19.73 -3.01
C SER A 83 -11.01 18.24 -2.74
N ILE A 84 -11.94 17.92 -1.83
CA ILE A 84 -12.49 16.56 -1.63
C ILE A 84 -13.10 16.01 -2.95
N ASN A 85 -13.31 16.86 -3.97
CA ASN A 85 -14.11 16.49 -5.14
C ASN A 85 -13.36 16.16 -6.45
N HIS A 86 -12.03 16.22 -6.53
CA HIS A 86 -11.37 16.14 -7.86
C HIS A 86 -10.40 14.98 -8.13
N VAL A 87 -10.06 14.13 -7.15
CA VAL A 87 -9.09 13.03 -7.35
C VAL A 87 -9.71 11.63 -7.18
N LEU A 88 -10.91 11.52 -6.60
CA LEU A 88 -11.60 10.23 -6.52
C LEU A 88 -12.19 9.76 -7.86
N TYR A 89 -12.24 10.63 -8.88
CA TYR A 89 -12.95 10.36 -10.13
C TYR A 89 -12.09 9.90 -11.32
N ASN A 90 -10.75 9.84 -11.20
CA ASN A 90 -9.90 9.59 -12.37
C ASN A 90 -9.06 8.30 -12.42
N ASP A 91 -9.03 7.48 -11.37
CA ASP A 91 -8.22 6.24 -11.36
C ASP A 91 -9.05 4.93 -11.50
N CYS A 92 -10.29 5.05 -11.99
CA CYS A 92 -11.01 3.94 -12.63
C CYS A 92 -10.97 4.03 -14.16
N LYS A 93 -10.01 4.78 -14.73
CA LYS A 93 -9.48 4.36 -16.02
C LYS A 93 -8.60 3.17 -15.72
N THR A 94 -9.19 1.98 -15.83
CA THR A 94 -8.46 0.83 -16.36
C THR A 94 -7.67 1.37 -17.55
N ASP A 95 -6.37 1.62 -17.35
CA ASP A 95 -5.47 1.61 -18.47
C ASP A 95 -5.71 0.24 -19.10
N ILE A 96 -6.43 0.24 -20.21
CA ILE A 96 -6.49 -0.84 -21.16
C ILE A 96 -5.08 -0.84 -21.77
N VAL A 97 -4.08 -1.21 -20.95
CA VAL A 97 -2.76 -1.55 -21.42
C VAL A 97 -3.00 -2.85 -22.14
N ASN A 98 -3.21 -2.74 -23.44
CA ASN A 98 -3.10 -3.76 -24.47
C ASN A 98 -2.58 -5.09 -23.88
N GLU A 99 -3.50 -5.90 -23.34
CA GLU A 99 -3.16 -7.15 -22.67
C GLU A 99 -2.64 -8.09 -23.75
N GLN A 100 -1.33 -8.04 -24.00
CA GLN A 100 -0.64 -9.25 -24.39
C GLN A 100 -0.93 -10.24 -23.28
N GLN A 101 -1.85 -11.18 -23.55
CA GLN A 101 -2.32 -12.17 -22.58
C GLN A 101 -1.10 -12.80 -21.90
N ALA A 102 -0.79 -12.31 -20.71
CA ALA A 102 0.32 -12.83 -19.94
C ALA A 102 0.00 -14.31 -19.67
N PRO A 103 0.99 -15.20 -19.79
CA PRO A 103 0.74 -16.62 -19.63
C PRO A 103 0.15 -16.88 -18.25
N LYS A 104 -0.91 -17.70 -18.23
CA LYS A 104 -1.52 -18.19 -16.99
C LYS A 104 -0.47 -18.93 -16.17
N ILE A 105 -0.49 -18.73 -14.86
CA ILE A 105 0.40 -19.38 -13.92
C ILE A 105 -0.37 -20.54 -13.27
N ASP A 106 0.04 -21.76 -13.58
CA ASP A 106 -0.45 -22.99 -12.93
C ASP A 106 0.35 -23.31 -11.66
N ASP A 107 1.61 -22.90 -11.64
CA ASP A 107 2.52 -23.11 -10.52
C ASP A 107 2.26 -22.10 -9.38
N THR A 108 1.73 -22.60 -8.26
CA THR A 108 1.46 -21.75 -7.10
C THR A 108 2.75 -21.21 -6.48
N ASP A 109 3.88 -21.91 -6.54
CA ASP A 109 5.13 -21.38 -6.00
C ASP A 109 5.58 -20.12 -6.76
N LYS A 110 5.41 -20.09 -8.08
CA LYS A 110 5.69 -18.88 -8.89
C LYS A 110 4.78 -17.71 -8.52
N VAL A 111 3.49 -17.97 -8.29
CA VAL A 111 2.54 -16.93 -7.82
C VAL A 111 2.99 -16.35 -6.48
N LEU A 112 3.41 -17.22 -5.56
CA LEU A 112 3.86 -16.84 -4.23
C LEU A 112 5.19 -16.06 -4.27
N ASP A 113 6.10 -16.44 -5.15
CA ASP A 113 7.37 -15.74 -5.35
C ASP A 113 7.15 -14.33 -5.93
N GLU A 114 6.27 -14.18 -6.94
CA GLU A 114 5.88 -12.86 -7.47
C GLU A 114 5.26 -11.98 -6.36
N CYS A 115 4.34 -12.54 -5.55
CA CYS A 115 3.76 -11.83 -4.40
C CYS A 115 4.81 -11.43 -3.35
N THR A 116 5.80 -12.29 -3.11
CA THR A 116 6.88 -12.05 -2.15
C THR A 116 7.79 -10.89 -2.59
N GLN A 117 7.98 -10.67 -3.90
CA GLN A 117 8.72 -9.51 -4.38
C GLN A 117 7.97 -8.20 -4.09
N ILE A 118 6.64 -8.19 -4.31
CA ILE A 118 5.79 -7.05 -3.98
C ILE A 118 5.81 -6.80 -2.45
N GLU A 119 5.70 -7.86 -1.64
CA GLU A 119 5.83 -7.79 -0.18
C GLU A 119 7.11 -7.05 0.25
N LYS A 120 8.27 -7.48 -0.27
CA LYS A 120 9.57 -6.89 0.10
C LYS A 120 9.62 -5.40 -0.21
N ASN A 121 9.08 -4.99 -1.35
CA ASN A 121 9.05 -3.58 -1.74
C ASN A 121 8.16 -2.76 -0.78
N LEU A 122 6.95 -3.27 -0.47
CA LEU A 122 6.05 -2.63 0.49
C LEU A 122 6.70 -2.48 1.87
N ILE A 123 7.26 -3.57 2.41
CA ILE A 123 7.91 -3.54 3.73
C ILE A 123 9.04 -2.51 3.77
N THR A 124 9.82 -2.41 2.69
CA THR A 124 10.93 -1.47 2.58
C THR A 124 10.44 -0.03 2.66
N GLU A 125 9.43 0.35 1.88
CA GLU A 125 8.90 1.71 1.90
C GLU A 125 8.18 2.05 3.21
N PHE A 126 7.44 1.11 3.81
CA PHE A 126 6.86 1.30 5.14
C PHE A 126 7.95 1.56 6.20
N ARG A 127 9.00 0.75 6.23
CA ARG A 127 10.11 0.92 7.20
C ARG A 127 10.84 2.24 7.01
N LYS A 128 11.07 2.64 5.76
CA LYS A 128 11.68 3.93 5.43
C LYS A 128 10.88 5.10 6.00
N LEU A 129 9.55 5.09 5.87
CA LEU A 129 8.71 6.13 6.50
C LEU A 129 8.69 6.02 8.02
N LEU A 130 8.54 4.82 8.59
CA LEU A 130 8.47 4.64 10.04
C LEU A 130 9.73 5.15 10.77
N ASN A 131 10.90 5.04 10.11
CA ASN A 131 12.18 5.53 10.59
C ASN A 131 12.42 7.02 10.35
N ASP A 132 11.56 7.70 9.59
CA ASP A 132 11.67 9.13 9.32
C ASP A 132 11.19 9.93 10.55
N SER A 133 12.02 10.89 10.98
CA SER A 133 11.77 11.73 12.14
C SER A 133 10.64 12.73 11.92
N LEU A 134 10.29 13.02 10.66
CA LEU A 134 9.19 13.90 10.29
C LEU A 134 7.81 13.27 10.50
N ILE A 135 7.72 11.94 10.66
CA ILE A 135 6.46 11.25 10.85
C ILE A 135 5.99 11.41 12.30
N SER A 136 4.81 12.01 12.46
CA SER A 136 4.18 12.23 13.75
C SER A 136 3.81 10.91 14.44
N GLY A 137 3.61 10.94 15.76
CA GLY A 137 3.30 9.74 16.55
C GLY A 137 2.05 9.00 16.07
N ASP A 138 0.99 9.73 15.73
CA ASP A 138 -0.28 9.13 15.30
C ASP A 138 -0.19 8.53 13.89
N LEU A 139 0.44 9.24 12.96
CA LEU A 139 0.71 8.70 11.62
C LEU A 139 1.63 7.48 11.70
N ARG A 140 2.63 7.49 12.58
CA ARG A 140 3.52 6.34 12.81
C ARG A 140 2.74 5.13 13.32
N LYS A 141 1.84 5.31 14.30
CA LYS A 141 0.97 4.22 14.81
C LYS A 141 0.10 3.63 13.71
N LEU A 142 -0.50 4.48 12.87
CA LEU A 142 -1.28 4.02 11.73
C LEU A 142 -0.42 3.21 10.76
N LEU A 143 0.71 3.75 10.31
CA LEU A 143 1.61 3.06 9.39
C LEU A 143 2.09 1.72 9.95
N GLN A 144 2.32 1.64 11.27
CA GLN A 144 2.70 0.41 11.94
C GLN A 144 1.56 -0.60 11.97
N ALA A 145 0.32 -0.16 12.25
CA ALA A 145 -0.85 -1.02 12.18
C ALA A 145 -1.06 -1.59 10.77
N GLN A 146 -0.90 -0.75 9.73
CA GLN A 146 -1.03 -1.18 8.34
C GLN A 146 0.08 -2.16 7.93
N LEU A 147 1.33 -1.88 8.30
CA LEU A 147 2.44 -2.80 8.08
C LEU A 147 2.19 -4.16 8.75
N ASN A 148 1.72 -4.16 10.01
CA ASN A 148 1.42 -5.40 10.73
C ASN A 148 0.30 -6.20 10.05
N SER A 149 -0.73 -5.53 9.54
CA SER A 149 -1.79 -6.18 8.76
C SER A 149 -1.22 -6.89 7.54
N PHE A 150 -0.37 -6.21 6.76
CA PHE A 150 0.31 -6.82 5.61
C PHE A 150 1.17 -8.01 6.00
N LEU A 151 1.99 -7.90 7.05
CA LEU A 151 2.84 -8.98 7.51
C LEU A 151 2.02 -10.22 7.87
N TYR A 152 0.87 -10.05 8.51
CA TYR A 152 -0.03 -11.15 8.83
C TYR A 152 -0.62 -11.80 7.57
N SER A 153 -1.06 -11.00 6.60
CA SER A 153 -1.58 -11.50 5.32
C SER A 153 -0.51 -12.24 4.51
N PHE A 154 0.75 -11.78 4.52
CA PHE A 154 1.85 -12.49 3.88
C PHE A 154 2.26 -13.77 4.62
N VAL A 155 2.14 -13.82 5.95
CA VAL A 155 2.30 -15.09 6.70
C VAL A 155 1.23 -16.09 6.28
N LYS A 156 -0.05 -15.68 6.15
CA LYS A 156 -1.11 -16.56 5.63
C LYS A 156 -0.78 -17.08 4.23
N LEU A 157 -0.28 -16.19 3.36
CA LEU A 157 0.14 -16.55 2.00
C LEU A 157 1.26 -17.60 2.02
N LYS A 158 2.28 -17.43 2.88
CA LYS A 158 3.38 -18.40 3.07
C LYS A 158 2.90 -19.72 3.67
N MET A 159 1.89 -19.71 4.54
CA MET A 159 1.31 -20.94 5.07
C MET A 159 0.64 -21.78 3.97
N LEU A 160 -0.04 -21.14 3.01
CA LEU A 160 -0.61 -21.86 1.86
C LEU A 160 0.45 -22.61 1.06
N ARG A 161 1.65 -22.03 0.91
CA ARG A 161 2.82 -22.71 0.33
C ARG A 161 3.06 -24.05 1.01
N ASN A 162 3.20 -24.02 2.34
CA ASN A 162 3.55 -25.20 3.14
C ASN A 162 2.43 -26.25 3.16
N TYR A 163 1.16 -25.84 3.13
CA TYR A 163 0.04 -26.77 3.06
C TYR A 163 -0.03 -27.46 1.68
N GLN A 164 0.20 -26.72 0.60
CA GLN A 164 0.17 -27.30 -0.75
C GLN A 164 1.37 -28.23 -1.01
N SER A 165 2.59 -27.87 -0.58
CA SER A 165 3.76 -28.76 -0.71
C SER A 165 3.54 -30.09 0.01
N LYS A 166 2.90 -30.08 1.19
CA LYS A 166 2.58 -31.31 1.94
C LYS A 166 1.46 -32.16 1.33
N THR A 167 0.62 -31.59 0.47
CA THR A 167 -0.47 -32.36 -0.15
C THR A 167 0.02 -33.17 -1.35
N ILE A 168 1.16 -32.79 -1.94
CA ILE A 168 1.82 -33.52 -3.03
C ILE A 168 2.48 -34.82 -2.51
N ASP A 169 2.95 -34.86 -1.26
CA ASP A 169 3.62 -36.05 -0.67
C ASP A 169 2.67 -37.18 -0.23
N TYR A 170 1.35 -36.96 -0.16
CA TYR A 170 0.36 -38.01 0.16
C TYR A 170 -0.36 -38.55 -1.09
N GLY A 171 0.13 -38.24 -2.29
CA GLY A 171 -0.39 -38.76 -3.55
C GLY A 171 0.23 -40.10 -3.93
N ILE A 172 -0.54 -41.17 -3.72
CA ILE A 172 -0.38 -42.55 -4.24
C ILE A 172 0.58 -43.46 -3.44
N ILE A 173 0.00 -44.17 -2.48
CA ILE A 173 0.36 -45.57 -2.22
C ILE A 173 -0.93 -46.37 -2.43
N PHE A 174 -1.05 -47.02 -3.60
CA PHE A 174 -1.88 -48.21 -3.75
C PHE A 174 -1.01 -49.43 -3.42
#